data_AF-A0A0J5ZP69-F1
#
_entry.id   AF-A0A0J5ZP69-F1
#
_cell.length_a   1.000
_cell.length_b   1.000
_cell.length_c   1.000
_cell.angle_alpha   90.00
_cell.angle_beta   90.00
_cell.angle_gamma   90.00
#
_symmetry.space_group_name_H-M   'P 1'
#
loop_
_entity.id
_entity.type
_entity.pdbx_description
1 polymer ?
#
loop_
_entity_poly.entity_id
_entity_poly.type
_entity_poly.pdbx_seq_one_letter_code
_entity_poly.pdbx_strand_id
1 'polypeptide(L)'
;MENTKSKLSFGAIERCSVQLDTATLLGLKAAYEDFAKTVQDLRNFEICITDESAARVDPKPENAVIGVTFLAKMPPGMRGLGNASPLGTSIEYVVSPETGEIPKVYLTK
;
A
#
# COMPACT_ATOMS: atom_id res chain seq x y z
N MET A 1 -17.72 21.26 15.65
CA MET A 1 -17.21 19.93 15.29
C MET A 1 -16.06 20.18 14.34
N GLU A 2 -14.81 20.12 14.81
CA GLU A 2 -13.63 20.31 13.97
C GLU A 2 -13.52 19.11 13.02
N ASN A 3 -13.55 19.36 11.72
CA ASN A 3 -13.12 18.40 10.72
C ASN A 3 -11.59 18.30 10.83
N THR A 4 -11.09 17.35 11.61
CA THR A 4 -9.66 17.03 11.67
C THR A 4 -9.22 16.49 10.31
N LYS A 5 -8.66 17.36 9.48
CA LYS A 5 -7.98 16.99 8.23
C LYS A 5 -6.64 16.35 8.61
N SER A 6 -6.61 15.02 8.70
CA SER A 6 -5.36 14.28 8.87
C SER A 6 -4.61 14.28 7.53
N LYS A 7 -3.56 15.11 7.44
CA LYS A 7 -2.66 15.10 6.27
C LYS A 7 -1.77 13.86 6.37
N LEU A 8 -1.84 12.99 5.36
CA LEU A 8 -1.07 11.77 5.26
C LEU A 8 0.09 11.97 4.28
N SER A 9 1.14 11.16 4.37
CA SER A 9 2.29 11.21 3.46
C SER A 9 1.93 10.94 1.99
N PHE A 10 0.77 10.30 1.75
CA PHE A 10 0.28 9.97 0.42
C PHE A 10 -0.82 10.91 -0.11
N GLY A 11 -1.27 11.88 0.69
CA GLY A 11 -2.28 12.85 0.32
C GLY A 11 -3.30 13.14 1.44
N ALA A 12 -4.58 13.20 1.07
CA ALA A 12 -5.67 13.54 1.99
C ALA A 12 -6.88 12.62 1.81
N ILE A 13 -7.46 12.22 2.94
CA ILE A 13 -8.73 11.48 2.99
C ILE A 13 -9.78 12.40 3.59
N GLU A 14 -10.87 12.61 2.87
CA GLU A 14 -12.05 13.32 3.34
C GLU A 14 -13.25 12.37 3.38
N ARG A 15 -14.39 12.82 3.91
CA ARG A 15 -15.58 11.98 4.12
C ARG A 15 -16.06 11.26 2.85
N CYS A 16 -15.94 11.91 1.69
CA CYS A 16 -16.50 11.42 0.43
C CYS A 16 -15.49 11.40 -0.71
N SER A 17 -14.20 11.67 -0.43
CA SER A 17 -13.17 11.78 -1.46
C SER A 17 -11.81 11.38 -0.91
N VAL A 18 -10.98 10.90 -1.83
CA VAL A 18 -9.56 10.66 -1.59
C VAL A 18 -8.80 11.49 -2.61
N GLN A 19 -7.86 12.29 -2.12
CA GLN A 19 -6.90 12.99 -2.95
C GLN A 19 -5.54 12.31 -2.75
N LEU A 20 -4.97 11.82 -3.85
CA LEU A 20 -3.62 11.27 -3.87
C LEU A 20 -2.65 12.34 -4.36
N ASP A 21 -1.51 12.46 -3.70
CA ASP A 21 -0.40 13.25 -4.21
C ASP A 21 0.18 12.62 -5.49
N THR A 22 0.81 13.43 -6.34
CA THR A 22 1.35 12.97 -7.63
C THR A 22 2.35 11.83 -7.45
N ALA A 23 3.23 11.92 -6.45
CA ALA A 23 4.20 10.86 -6.13
C ALA A 23 3.49 9.54 -5.79
N THR A 24 2.43 9.59 -4.98
CA THR A 24 1.59 8.42 -4.65
C THR A 24 1.01 7.78 -5.90
N LEU A 25 0.45 8.59 -6.81
CA LEU A 25 -0.14 8.08 -8.06
C LEU A 25 0.91 7.41 -8.94
N LEU A 26 2.10 8.01 -9.07
CA LEU A 26 3.22 7.45 -9.82
C LEU A 26 3.71 6.14 -9.21
N GLY A 27 3.86 6.08 -7.88
CA GLY A 27 4.24 4.87 -7.16
C GLY A 27 3.21 3.76 -7.29
N LEU A 28 1.91 4.08 -7.21
CA LEU A 28 0.83 3.11 -7.42
C LEU A 28 0.88 2.53 -8.84
N LYS A 29 1.09 3.38 -9.86
CA LYS A 29 1.26 2.93 -11.25
C LYS A 29 2.46 1.99 -11.38
N ALA A 30 3.61 2.39 -10.86
CA ALA A 30 4.84 1.60 -10.93
C ALA A 30 4.68 0.25 -10.19
N ALA A 31 4.01 0.25 -9.03
CA ALA A 31 3.74 -0.96 -8.25
C ALA A 31 2.81 -1.90 -9.01
N TYR A 32 1.77 -1.38 -9.66
CA TYR A 32 0.92 -2.17 -10.55
C TYR A 32 1.69 -2.75 -11.75
N GLU A 33 2.51 -1.94 -12.42
CA GLU A 33 3.30 -2.40 -13.57
C GLU A 33 4.28 -3.51 -13.18
N ASP A 34 4.83 -3.44 -11.97
CA ASP A 34 5.68 -4.51 -11.45
C ASP A 34 4.88 -5.75 -11.06
N PHE A 35 3.79 -5.59 -10.31
CA PHE A 35 2.88 -6.68 -9.94
C PHE A 35 2.34 -7.42 -11.17
N ALA A 36 2.01 -6.69 -12.25
CA ALA A 36 1.50 -7.25 -13.50
C ALA A 36 2.50 -8.17 -14.22
N LYS A 37 3.79 -8.11 -13.89
CA LYS A 37 4.81 -9.06 -14.38
C LYS A 37 4.73 -10.41 -13.65
N THR A 38 4.05 -10.48 -12.52
CA THR A 38 3.82 -11.73 -11.80
C THR A 38 2.74 -12.57 -12.51
N VAL A 39 2.72 -13.88 -12.26
CA VAL A 39 1.67 -14.78 -12.76
C VAL A 39 0.40 -14.75 -11.91
N GLN A 40 0.30 -13.83 -10.96
CA GLN A 40 -0.80 -13.77 -10.00
C GLN A 40 -2.01 -13.04 -10.58
N ASP A 41 -3.22 -13.53 -10.28
CA ASP A 41 -4.46 -12.89 -10.72
C ASP A 41 -4.82 -11.73 -9.80
N LEU A 42 -4.74 -10.50 -10.29
CA LEU A 42 -5.05 -9.28 -9.53
C LEU A 42 -6.44 -9.31 -8.86
N ARG A 43 -7.42 -10.02 -9.43
CA ARG A 43 -8.78 -10.11 -8.86
C ARG A 43 -8.80 -10.76 -7.48
N ASN A 44 -7.76 -11.54 -7.16
CA ASN A 44 -7.56 -12.17 -5.87
C ASN A 44 -7.00 -11.22 -4.80
N PHE A 45 -6.75 -9.95 -5.13
CA PHE A 45 -6.09 -9.03 -4.22
C PHE A 45 -6.96 -7.83 -3.89
N GLU A 46 -6.73 -7.26 -2.71
CA GLU A 46 -7.12 -5.91 -2.34
C GLU A 46 -5.86 -5.03 -2.39
N ILE A 47 -6.04 -3.75 -2.73
CA ILE A 47 -4.93 -2.81 -2.80
C ILE A 47 -5.07 -1.84 -1.64
N CYS A 48 -4.07 -1.81 -0.77
CA CYS A 48 -4.02 -0.91 0.38
C CYS A 48 -2.92 0.13 0.18
N ILE A 49 -3.22 1.39 0.50
CA ILE A 49 -2.24 2.47 0.56
C ILE A 49 -2.13 2.88 2.03
N THR A 50 -0.92 2.77 2.59
CA THR A 50 -0.66 3.01 4.00
C THR A 50 0.36 4.12 4.18
N ASP A 51 0.18 4.91 5.24
CA ASP A 51 1.19 5.84 5.71
C ASP A 51 2.05 5.11 6.74
N GLU A 52 3.17 4.55 6.29
CA GLU A 52 4.07 3.76 7.13
C GLU A 52 4.78 4.62 8.20
N SER A 53 4.81 5.94 8.00
CA SER A 53 5.40 6.86 8.97
C SER A 53 4.67 6.85 10.31
N ALA A 54 3.34 6.63 10.27
CA ALA A 54 2.49 6.61 11.46
C ALA A 54 2.76 5.41 12.39
N ALA A 55 3.41 4.35 11.89
CA ALA A 55 3.77 3.18 12.69
C ALA A 55 5.09 3.35 13.47
N ARG A 56 5.81 4.47 13.28
CA ARG A 56 7.13 4.71 13.90
C ARG A 56 7.01 5.58 15.15
N VAL A 57 7.81 5.26 16.17
CA VAL A 57 7.85 5.96 17.47
C VAL A 57 8.41 7.38 17.37
N ASP A 58 9.19 7.68 16.32
CA ASP A 58 9.72 9.02 16.00
C ASP A 58 9.87 9.17 14.47
N PRO A 59 8.78 9.52 13.76
CA PRO A 59 8.80 9.62 12.31
C PRO A 59 9.51 10.90 11.89
N LYS A 60 10.74 10.73 11.37
CA LYS A 60 11.43 11.80 10.66
C LYS A 60 10.89 11.95 9.23
N PRO A 61 10.91 13.14 8.62
CA PRO A 61 10.42 13.35 7.25
C PRO A 61 11.06 12.42 6.21
N GLU A 62 12.35 12.12 6.35
CA GLU A 62 13.08 11.17 5.50
C GLU A 62 12.65 9.71 5.66
N ASN A 63 11.92 9.41 6.75
CA ASN A 63 11.34 8.10 7.03
C ASN A 63 9.88 8.02 6.59
N ALA A 64 9.31 9.10 6.02
CA ALA A 64 7.98 9.06 5.44
C ALA A 64 8.02 8.14 4.22
N VAL A 65 7.27 7.05 4.33
CA VAL A 65 7.17 6.03 3.30
C VAL A 65 5.70 5.76 3.08
N ILE A 66 5.33 5.67 1.82
CA ILE A 66 4.01 5.22 1.41
C ILE A 66 4.10 3.71 1.15
N GLY A 67 3.33 2.91 1.87
CA GLY A 67 3.18 1.48 1.56
C GLY A 67 2.08 1.29 0.53
N VAL A 68 2.37 0.59 -0.57
CA VAL A 68 1.36 0.09 -1.51
C VAL A 68 1.36 -1.43 -1.43
N THR A 69 0.32 -2.00 -0.82
CA THR A 69 0.23 -3.45 -0.59
C THR A 69 -0.83 -4.07 -1.49
N PHE A 70 -0.44 -5.06 -2.28
CA PHE A 70 -1.32 -6.01 -2.93
C PHE A 70 -1.55 -7.15 -1.95
N LEU A 71 -2.65 -7.07 -1.20
CA LEU A 71 -2.99 -8.02 -0.15
C LEU A 71 -3.84 -9.16 -0.73
N ALA A 72 -3.34 -10.38 -0.68
CA ALA A 72 -4.08 -11.55 -1.15
C ALA A 72 -5.33 -11.77 -0.29
N LYS A 73 -6.50 -11.84 -0.94
CA LYS A 73 -7.78 -12.11 -0.28
C LYS A 73 -7.75 -13.49 0.36
N MET A 74 -8.46 -13.63 1.47
CA MET A 74 -8.74 -14.93 2.07
C MET A 74 -10.12 -15.42 1.61
N PRO A 75 -10.23 -16.61 0.98
CA PRO A 75 -11.52 -17.19 0.66
C PRO A 75 -12.37 -17.36 1.93
N PRO A 76 -13.68 -17.05 1.89
CA PRO A 76 -14.56 -17.31 3.01
C PRO A 76 -14.49 -18.78 3.45
N GLY A 77 -14.34 -19.02 4.75
CA GLY A 77 -14.26 -20.37 5.31
C GLY A 77 -12.87 -21.03 5.24
N MET A 78 -11.88 -20.41 4.60
CA MET A 78 -10.50 -20.86 4.64
C MET A 78 -9.69 -20.06 5.67
N ARG A 79 -8.98 -20.76 6.56
CA ARG A 79 -7.80 -20.22 7.23
C ARG A 79 -6.59 -20.69 6.45
N GLY A 80 -5.66 -19.80 6.17
CA GLY A 80 -4.43 -20.14 5.47
C GLY A 80 -3.66 -21.23 6.21
N LEU A 81 -2.67 -21.83 5.54
CA LEU A 81 -1.60 -22.52 6.25
C LEU A 81 -0.73 -21.44 6.92
N GLY A 82 -1.10 -21.07 8.15
CA GLY A 82 -0.58 -19.87 8.80
C GLY A 82 -1.21 -18.59 8.23
N ASN A 83 -0.40 -17.57 7.93
CA ASN A 83 -0.85 -16.29 7.36
C ASN A 83 -0.92 -16.28 5.81
N ALA A 84 -0.53 -17.37 5.15
CA ALA A 84 -0.47 -17.43 3.70
C ALA A 84 -1.86 -17.65 3.08
N SER A 85 -2.23 -16.79 2.12
CA SER A 85 -3.43 -16.99 1.32
C SER A 85 -3.21 -18.05 0.22
N PRO A 86 -4.17 -18.96 -0.02
CA PRO A 86 -4.09 -19.89 -1.15
C PRO A 86 -4.32 -19.18 -2.50
N LEU A 87 -4.80 -17.93 -2.51
CA LEU A 87 -5.12 -17.18 -3.72
C LEU A 87 -3.92 -16.40 -4.30
N GLY A 88 -2.82 -16.34 -3.54
CA GLY A 88 -1.58 -15.69 -3.95
C GLY A 88 -0.71 -15.25 -2.77
N THR A 89 0.47 -14.73 -3.10
CA THR A 89 1.43 -14.13 -2.17
C THR A 89 1.25 -12.63 -2.18
N SER A 90 1.02 -12.05 -1.00
CA SER A 90 0.92 -10.61 -0.82
C SER A 90 2.26 -9.92 -1.12
N ILE A 91 2.20 -8.73 -1.70
CA ILE A 91 3.38 -7.96 -2.07
C ILE A 91 3.21 -6.53 -1.60
N GLU A 92 4.22 -5.99 -0.94
CA GLU A 92 4.28 -4.60 -0.50
C GLU A 92 5.38 -3.85 -1.23
N TYR A 93 5.02 -2.68 -1.74
CA TYR A 93 5.92 -1.75 -2.42
C TYR A 93 6.08 -0.51 -1.54
N VAL A 94 7.31 -0.24 -1.14
CA VAL A 94 7.70 0.99 -0.43
C VAL A 94 7.86 2.07 -1.49
N VAL A 95 7.10 3.15 -1.38
CA VAL A 95 7.05 4.26 -2.33
C VAL A 95 7.58 5.53 -1.66
N SER A 96 8.45 6.24 -2.36
CA SER A 96 8.94 7.57 -1.97
C SER A 96 7.80 8.59 -2.06
N PRO A 97 7.49 9.33 -0.98
CA PRO A 97 6.46 10.37 -1.01
C PRO A 97 6.86 11.60 -1.84
N GLU A 98 8.15 11.75 -2.17
CA GLU A 98 8.65 12.88 -2.97
C GLU A 98 8.63 12.57 -4.46
N THR A 99 9.06 11.37 -4.85
CA THR A 99 9.32 11.02 -6.26
C THR A 99 8.34 9.98 -6.81
N GLY A 100 7.70 9.19 -5.95
CA GLY A 100 6.91 8.03 -6.36
C GLY A 100 7.76 6.82 -6.78
N GLU A 101 9.08 6.88 -6.63
CA GLU A 101 9.96 5.74 -6.91
C GLU A 101 9.78 4.64 -5.88
N ILE A 102 10.08 3.40 -6.28
CA ILE A 102 9.98 2.21 -5.44
C ILE A 102 11.39 1.79 -4.98
N PRO A 103 11.88 2.27 -3.84
CA PRO A 103 13.18 1.87 -3.31
C PRO A 103 13.22 0.42 -2.81
N LYS A 104 12.09 -0.15 -2.38
CA LYS A 104 12.04 -1.51 -1.79
C LYS A 104 10.74 -2.23 -2.12
N VAL A 105 10.84 -3.55 -2.21
CA VAL A 105 9.71 -4.46 -2.38
C VAL A 105 9.83 -5.59 -1.37
N TYR A 106 8.73 -5.92 -0.70
CA TYR A 106 8.64 -6.99 0.28
C TYR A 106 7.58 -8.02 -0.14
N LEU A 107 7.93 -9.30 -0.07
CA LEU A 107 6.96 -10.38 -0.19
C LEU A 107 6.41 -10.67 1.20
N THR A 108 5.11 -10.47 1.39
CA THR A 108 4.41 -10.78 2.63
C THR A 108 3.86 -12.21 2.55
N LYS A 109 4.28 -13.05 3.50
CA LYS A 109 3.85 -14.45 3.65
C LYS A 109 2.61 -14.58 4.53
#